data_AF-A0A4Q3C8R4-F1
#
_entry.id   AF-A0A4Q3C8R4-F1
#
_cell.length_a   1.000
_cell.length_b   1.000
_cell.length_c   1.000
_cell.angle_alpha   90.00
_cell.angle_beta   90.00
_cell.angle_gamma   90.00
#
_symmetry.space_group_name_H-M   'P 1'
#
loop_
_entity.id
_entity.type
_entity.pdbx_description
1 polymer ?
#
loop_
_entity_poly.entity_id
_entity_poly.type
_entity_poly.pdbx_seq_one_letter_code
_entity_poly.pdbx_strand_id
1 'polypeptide(L)'
;ITYFNKLVQQAIGEHDIYSVADAKIAGFGFKGVSRMIYNRFEGQIDTGKMMRTLLQKVYHNGVVVLNNCAISKIEETDNGINLITSQGNFKTGKVILATNAFAAQLFPELDVKPGRGQVLVTTPINGLTLKGTYHFDEGYYYFRNIDNRILFGGGRNIDKDAEQTFDFGQTEAVKVKLIHYLNEVILPGKNVEVDYWWSGIMGFGDELSPIVKQLQPNIYCAVRCNGMGIAMGSLVGEEVADLLLGN
;
A
#
# COMPACT_ATOMS: atom_id res chain seq x y z
N ILE A 1 9.94 17.88 15.30
CA ILE A 1 8.73 18.55 14.76
C ILE A 1 9.11 19.75 13.91
N THR A 2 9.80 20.77 14.44
CA THR A 2 10.19 21.97 13.67
C THR A 2 10.90 21.66 12.35
N TYR A 3 11.85 20.73 12.35
CA TYR A 3 12.52 20.26 11.14
C TYR A 3 11.53 19.71 10.09
N PHE A 4 10.65 18.79 10.49
CA PHE A 4 9.63 18.20 9.61
C PHE A 4 8.63 19.24 9.09
N ASN A 5 8.19 20.19 9.93
CA ASN A 5 7.32 21.27 9.49
C ASN A 5 7.99 22.12 8.42
N LYS A 6 9.27 22.47 8.58
CA LYS A 6 10.03 23.23 7.58
C LYS A 6 10.19 22.44 6.27
N LEU A 7 10.44 21.14 6.35
CA LEU A 7 10.61 20.28 5.18
C LEU A 7 9.30 20.20 4.37
N VAL A 8 8.19 19.89 5.04
CA VAL A 8 6.91 19.63 4.37
C VAL A 8 6.18 20.92 3.98
N GLN A 9 6.50 22.05 4.62
CA GLN A 9 5.97 23.37 4.24
C GLN A 9 6.23 23.70 2.76
N GLN A 10 7.36 23.26 2.19
CA GLN A 10 7.66 23.51 0.78
C GLN A 10 6.64 22.87 -0.17
N ALA A 11 6.05 21.74 0.23
CA ALA A 11 5.06 21.02 -0.57
C ALA A 11 3.61 21.44 -0.25
N ILE A 12 3.30 21.68 1.03
CA ILE A 12 1.92 21.97 1.47
C ILE A 12 1.61 23.47 1.43
N GLY A 13 2.63 24.34 1.57
CA GLY A 13 2.46 25.79 1.66
C GLY A 13 1.95 26.30 3.00
N GLU A 14 1.75 25.43 3.99
CA GLU A 14 1.15 25.74 5.29
C GLU A 14 2.16 25.57 6.44
N HIS A 15 1.87 26.24 7.56
CA HIS A 15 2.62 26.12 8.81
C HIS A 15 1.95 25.11 9.78
N ASP A 16 2.66 24.74 10.85
CA ASP A 16 2.14 23.89 11.94
C ASP A 16 1.48 22.57 11.47
N ILE A 17 2.07 21.97 10.44
CA ILE A 17 1.64 20.70 9.82
C ILE A 17 1.61 19.58 10.86
N TYR A 18 2.74 19.37 11.55
CA TYR A 18 2.88 18.47 12.68
C TYR A 18 2.87 19.25 13.99
N SER A 19 2.15 18.73 14.98
CA SER A 19 2.11 19.26 16.35
C SER A 19 2.11 18.13 17.38
N VAL A 20 2.54 18.43 18.61
CA VAL A 20 2.37 17.50 19.75
C VAL A 20 0.90 17.53 20.16
N ALA A 21 0.30 16.36 20.34
CA ALA A 21 -1.12 16.21 20.63
C ALA A 21 -1.41 15.25 21.79
N ASP A 22 -0.50 15.20 22.78
CA ASP A 22 -0.59 14.30 23.94
C ASP A 22 -1.94 14.42 24.67
N ALA A 23 -2.52 15.61 24.75
CA ALA A 23 -3.83 15.85 25.37
C ALA A 23 -4.99 15.08 24.70
N LYS A 24 -4.85 14.63 23.44
CA LYS A 24 -5.87 13.84 22.75
C LYS A 24 -5.85 12.35 23.14
N ILE A 25 -4.74 11.85 23.69
CA ILE A 25 -4.54 10.42 23.97
C ILE A 25 -5.66 9.85 24.85
N ALA A 26 -5.98 10.55 25.95
CA ALA A 26 -7.03 10.12 26.87
C ALA A 26 -8.42 10.07 26.20
N GLY A 27 -8.71 11.01 25.29
CA GLY A 27 -9.96 11.05 24.54
C GLY A 27 -10.12 9.88 23.56
N PHE A 28 -9.02 9.32 23.07
CA PHE A 28 -9.03 8.11 22.23
C PHE A 28 -9.12 6.82 23.04
N GLY A 29 -8.85 6.87 24.35
CA GLY A 29 -8.90 5.70 25.23
C GLY A 29 -7.72 4.75 25.06
N PHE A 30 -6.59 5.23 24.52
CA PHE A 30 -5.39 4.39 24.38
C PHE A 30 -4.73 4.12 25.73
N LYS A 31 -4.19 2.91 25.90
CA LYS A 31 -3.43 2.50 27.10
C LYS A 31 -1.96 2.35 26.77
N GLY A 32 -1.08 2.84 27.64
CA GLY A 32 0.37 2.74 27.46
C GLY A 32 0.97 3.71 26.43
N VAL A 33 0.19 4.67 25.91
CA VAL A 33 0.66 5.72 25.00
C VAL A 33 0.90 6.99 25.80
N SER A 34 2.12 7.54 25.74
CA SER A 34 2.50 8.75 26.46
C SER A 34 2.72 9.97 25.57
N ARG A 35 2.94 9.76 24.27
CA ARG A 35 3.27 10.80 23.31
C ARG A 35 2.51 10.60 22.01
N MET A 36 2.05 11.70 21.43
CA MET A 36 1.34 11.72 20.15
C MET A 36 1.80 12.90 19.32
N ILE A 37 2.11 12.63 18.05
CA ILE A 37 2.32 13.66 17.04
C ILE A 37 1.10 13.62 16.12
N TYR A 38 0.51 14.78 15.87
CA TYR A 38 -0.66 14.93 15.01
C TYR A 38 -0.28 15.66 13.74
N ASN A 39 -0.66 15.10 12.59
CA ASN A 39 -0.60 15.76 11.29
C ASN A 39 -2.01 16.18 10.87
N ARG A 40 -2.25 17.48 10.73
CA ARG A 40 -3.57 18.01 10.36
C ARG A 40 -3.93 17.84 8.87
N PHE A 41 -2.95 17.51 8.03
CA PHE A 41 -3.10 17.32 6.59
C PHE A 41 -3.06 15.84 6.18
N GLU A 42 -2.88 14.93 7.13
CA GLU A 42 -3.00 13.51 6.87
C GLU A 42 -4.45 13.14 6.60
N GLY A 43 -4.66 12.32 5.57
CA GLY A 43 -5.97 11.90 5.12
C GLY A 43 -6.06 10.39 4.97
N GLN A 44 -7.29 9.93 4.77
CA GLN A 44 -7.58 8.54 4.43
C GLN A 44 -8.50 8.50 3.23
N ILE A 45 -8.36 7.45 2.42
CA ILE A 45 -9.20 7.21 1.24
C ILE A 45 -9.80 5.81 1.32
N ASP A 46 -11.03 5.67 0.81
CA ASP A 46 -11.61 4.38 0.50
C ASP A 46 -10.97 3.85 -0.79
N THR A 47 -9.95 3.00 -0.65
CA THR A 47 -9.19 2.46 -1.77
C THR A 47 -10.03 1.58 -2.69
N GLY A 48 -11.09 0.94 -2.17
CA GLY A 48 -12.04 0.19 -2.98
C GLY A 48 -12.87 1.10 -3.89
N LYS A 49 -13.40 2.21 -3.36
CA LYS A 49 -14.08 3.23 -4.17
C LYS A 49 -13.12 3.92 -5.15
N MET A 50 -11.90 4.21 -4.72
CA MET A 50 -10.85 4.77 -5.57
C MET A 50 -10.62 3.88 -6.80
N MET A 51 -10.32 2.60 -6.60
CA MET A 51 -10.04 1.68 -7.71
C MET A 51 -11.25 1.46 -8.62
N ARG A 52 -12.47 1.35 -8.06
CA ARG A 52 -13.68 1.28 -8.89
C ARG A 52 -13.86 2.52 -9.76
N THR A 53 -13.62 3.70 -9.21
CA THR A 53 -13.73 4.97 -9.95
C THR A 53 -12.67 5.07 -11.04
N LEU A 54 -11.43 4.67 -10.75
CA LEU A 54 -10.35 4.65 -11.75
C LEU A 54 -10.65 3.67 -12.88
N LEU A 55 -11.10 2.45 -12.57
CA LEU A 55 -11.51 1.47 -13.57
C LEU A 55 -12.67 1.98 -14.43
N GLN A 56 -13.67 2.62 -13.83
CA GLN A 56 -14.74 3.27 -14.58
C GLN A 56 -14.19 4.30 -15.56
N LYS A 57 -13.28 5.18 -15.15
CA LYS A 57 -12.65 6.14 -16.07
C LYS A 57 -11.93 5.45 -17.22
N VAL A 58 -11.19 4.38 -16.94
CA VAL A 58 -10.50 3.57 -17.96
C VAL A 58 -11.50 3.02 -18.98
N TYR A 59 -12.62 2.43 -18.53
CA TYR A 59 -13.67 1.92 -19.41
C TYR A 59 -14.34 3.00 -20.26
N HIS A 60 -14.62 4.19 -19.70
CA HIS A 60 -15.22 5.29 -20.45
C HIS A 60 -14.29 5.82 -21.56
N ASN A 61 -12.98 5.61 -21.43
CA ASN A 61 -12.00 5.94 -22.47
C ASN A 61 -11.80 4.81 -23.49
N GLY A 62 -12.63 3.76 -23.48
CA GLY A 62 -12.57 2.65 -24.43
C GLY A 62 -11.42 1.68 -24.21
N VAL A 63 -10.72 1.78 -23.07
CA VAL A 63 -9.63 0.87 -22.73
C VAL A 63 -10.20 -0.48 -22.29
N VAL A 64 -9.67 -1.56 -22.88
CA VAL A 64 -10.05 -2.93 -22.56
C VAL A 64 -9.27 -3.39 -21.32
N VAL A 65 -9.99 -3.88 -20.29
CA VAL A 65 -9.38 -4.51 -19.12
C VAL A 65 -9.73 -5.99 -19.11
N LEU A 66 -8.71 -6.84 -19.21
CA LEU A 66 -8.85 -8.29 -19.17
C LEU A 66 -8.44 -8.80 -17.78
N ASN A 67 -9.41 -9.32 -17.04
CA ASN A 67 -9.18 -10.00 -15.78
C ASN A 67 -8.95 -11.50 -16.02
N ASN A 68 -8.39 -12.21 -15.02
CA ASN A 68 -8.10 -13.65 -15.12
C ASN A 68 -7.21 -14.01 -16.32
N CYS A 69 -6.32 -13.10 -16.70
CA CYS A 69 -5.43 -13.19 -17.85
C CYS A 69 -3.98 -12.99 -17.39
N ALA A 70 -3.43 -14.01 -16.73
CA ALA A 70 -2.09 -13.93 -16.17
C ALA A 70 -1.05 -13.99 -17.30
N ILE A 71 -0.09 -13.07 -17.28
CA ILE A 71 1.07 -13.08 -18.18
C ILE A 71 2.15 -13.94 -17.55
N SER A 72 2.59 -14.99 -18.26
CA SER A 72 3.68 -15.86 -17.81
C SER A 72 5.02 -15.51 -18.44
N LYS A 73 5.03 -14.89 -19.63
CA LYS A 73 6.24 -14.43 -20.32
C LYS A 73 5.98 -13.20 -21.19
N ILE A 74 7.02 -12.41 -21.38
CA ILE A 74 7.10 -11.27 -22.29
C ILE A 74 8.30 -11.53 -23.20
N GLU A 75 8.08 -11.60 -24.51
CA GLU A 75 9.11 -11.95 -25.49
C GLU A 75 9.19 -10.89 -26.58
N GLU A 76 10.37 -10.33 -26.79
CA GLU A 76 10.62 -9.49 -27.97
C GLU A 76 10.70 -10.37 -29.23
N THR A 77 10.13 -9.85 -30.32
CA THR A 77 10.11 -10.48 -31.64
C THR A 77 10.41 -9.42 -32.70
N ASP A 78 10.77 -9.85 -33.92
CA ASP A 78 11.03 -8.94 -35.04
C ASP A 78 9.86 -7.98 -35.36
N ASN A 79 8.63 -8.35 -34.97
CA ASN A 79 7.40 -7.62 -35.26
C ASN A 79 6.73 -7.04 -34.00
N GLY A 80 7.48 -6.84 -32.91
CA GLY A 80 6.98 -6.27 -31.65
C GLY A 80 7.10 -7.23 -30.47
N ILE A 81 6.24 -7.08 -29.48
CA ILE A 81 6.29 -7.82 -28.21
C ILE A 81 5.16 -8.84 -28.16
N ASN A 82 5.49 -10.08 -27.86
CA ASN A 82 4.54 -11.17 -27.64
C ASN A 82 4.34 -11.42 -26.14
N LEU A 83 3.08 -11.45 -25.72
CA LEU A 83 2.68 -11.72 -24.34
C LEU A 83 2.09 -13.13 -24.27
N ILE A 84 2.75 -14.01 -23.52
CA ILE A 84 2.24 -15.36 -23.28
C ILE A 84 1.30 -15.31 -22.08
N THR A 85 0.05 -15.72 -22.25
CA THR A 85 -0.96 -15.61 -21.19
C THR A 85 -1.81 -16.87 -21.03
N SER A 86 -2.51 -16.96 -19.91
CA SER A 86 -3.48 -18.02 -19.62
C SER A 86 -4.73 -18.01 -20.52
N GLN A 87 -4.98 -16.94 -21.27
CA GLN A 87 -6.17 -16.78 -22.14
C GLN A 87 -5.81 -16.72 -23.63
N GLY A 88 -4.59 -17.13 -23.99
CA GLY A 88 -4.03 -16.99 -25.34
C GLY A 88 -2.99 -15.88 -25.44
N ASN A 89 -2.24 -15.85 -26.54
CA ASN A 89 -1.12 -14.93 -26.68
C ASN A 89 -1.57 -13.61 -27.33
N PHE A 90 -1.01 -12.50 -26.87
CA PHE A 90 -1.27 -11.16 -27.41
C PHE A 90 -0.01 -10.57 -28.03
N LYS A 91 -0.19 -9.71 -29.03
CA LYS A 91 0.88 -8.92 -29.62
C LYS A 91 0.67 -7.45 -29.30
N THR A 92 1.75 -6.75 -28.96
CA THR A 92 1.74 -5.31 -28.68
C THR A 92 3.05 -4.66 -29.13
N GLY A 93 3.04 -3.35 -29.35
CA GLY A 93 4.25 -2.58 -29.64
C GLY A 93 5.01 -2.15 -28.39
N LYS A 94 4.31 -1.94 -27.26
CA LYS A 94 4.89 -1.48 -25.99
C LYS A 94 4.23 -2.16 -24.79
N VAL A 95 4.96 -2.27 -23.68
CA VAL A 95 4.49 -2.87 -22.42
C VAL A 95 4.88 -2.00 -21.23
N ILE A 96 3.98 -1.83 -20.27
CA ILE A 96 4.29 -1.32 -18.93
C ILE A 96 4.03 -2.43 -17.91
N LEU A 97 5.05 -2.78 -17.12
CA LEU A 97 4.91 -3.62 -15.94
C LEU A 97 4.55 -2.76 -14.73
N ALA A 98 3.29 -2.85 -14.29
CA ALA A 98 2.77 -2.19 -13.10
C ALA A 98 2.33 -3.19 -12.00
N THR A 99 2.96 -4.37 -11.96
CA THR A 99 2.60 -5.48 -11.06
C THR A 99 3.39 -5.49 -9.74
N ASN A 100 4.04 -4.38 -9.41
CA ASN A 100 4.83 -4.17 -8.20
C ASN A 100 5.77 -5.36 -7.90
N ALA A 101 5.67 -6.02 -6.73
CA ALA A 101 6.51 -7.16 -6.36
C ALA A 101 6.55 -8.27 -7.41
N PHE A 102 5.40 -8.56 -8.04
CA PHE A 102 5.28 -9.66 -8.99
C PHE A 102 6.03 -9.39 -10.30
N ALA A 103 6.46 -8.15 -10.56
CA ALA A 103 7.29 -7.84 -11.72
C ALA A 103 8.63 -8.62 -11.70
N ALA A 104 9.17 -8.91 -10.51
CA ALA A 104 10.39 -9.71 -10.35
C ALA A 104 10.23 -11.17 -10.84
N GLN A 105 9.00 -11.67 -10.99
CA GLN A 105 8.77 -12.99 -11.58
C GLN A 105 8.98 -13.00 -13.10
N LEU A 106 8.84 -11.84 -13.76
CA LEU A 106 9.07 -11.67 -15.19
C LEU A 106 10.47 -11.09 -15.49
N PHE A 107 10.96 -10.21 -14.62
CA PHE A 107 12.27 -9.55 -14.70
C PHE A 107 13.02 -9.68 -13.36
N PRO A 108 13.69 -10.82 -13.10
CA PRO A 108 14.32 -11.14 -11.81
C PRO A 108 15.44 -10.19 -11.38
N GLU A 109 16.00 -9.41 -12.30
CA GLU A 109 17.02 -8.40 -12.06
C GLU A 109 16.47 -7.08 -11.49
N LEU A 110 15.14 -6.92 -11.46
CA LEU A 110 14.52 -5.78 -10.77
C LEU A 110 14.82 -5.86 -9.28
N ASP A 111 15.34 -4.77 -8.72
CA ASP A 111 15.51 -4.59 -7.28
C ASP A 111 14.15 -4.35 -6.60
N VAL A 112 13.31 -5.38 -6.59
CA VAL A 112 12.03 -5.40 -5.90
C VAL A 112 11.79 -6.79 -5.32
N LYS A 113 11.55 -6.85 -4.01
CA LYS A 113 11.27 -8.07 -3.26
C LYS A 113 9.81 -8.05 -2.80
N PRO A 114 9.13 -9.20 -2.78
CA PRO A 114 7.81 -9.27 -2.21
C PRO A 114 7.88 -9.09 -0.71
N GLY A 115 6.92 -8.36 -0.15
CA GLY A 115 6.70 -8.28 1.28
C GLY A 115 5.22 -8.32 1.57
N ARG A 116 4.80 -9.31 2.36
CA ARG A 116 3.43 -9.47 2.79
C ARG A 116 3.10 -8.49 3.90
N GLY A 117 1.96 -7.83 3.75
CA GLY A 117 1.28 -7.09 4.81
C GLY A 117 0.04 -7.86 5.24
N GLN A 118 -0.25 -7.86 6.53
CA GLN A 118 -1.43 -8.51 7.11
C GLN A 118 -2.31 -7.46 7.78
N VAL A 119 -3.61 -7.64 7.65
CA VAL A 119 -4.61 -6.72 8.19
C VAL A 119 -5.75 -7.52 8.78
N LEU A 120 -6.21 -7.08 9.96
CA LEU A 120 -7.46 -7.50 10.57
C LEU A 120 -8.50 -6.38 10.49
N VAL A 121 -9.77 -6.77 10.43
CA VAL A 121 -10.90 -5.88 10.65
C VAL A 121 -11.79 -6.44 11.76
N THR A 122 -12.11 -5.60 12.73
CA THR A 122 -13.00 -5.96 13.83
C THR A 122 -14.46 -6.07 13.39
N THR A 123 -15.29 -6.74 14.18
CA THR A 123 -16.75 -6.57 14.14
C THR A 123 -17.12 -5.10 14.44
N PRO A 124 -18.35 -4.65 14.12
CA PRO A 124 -18.80 -3.30 14.45
C PRO A 124 -18.79 -3.09 15.97
N ILE A 125 -18.15 -2.00 16.41
CA ILE A 125 -18.01 -1.59 17.79
C ILE A 125 -19.03 -0.48 18.07
N ASN A 126 -20.00 -0.78 18.94
CA ASN A 126 -20.98 0.23 19.35
C ASN A 126 -20.29 1.38 20.10
N GLY A 127 -20.65 2.63 19.77
CA GLY A 127 -20.06 3.81 20.39
C GLY A 127 -18.58 4.03 20.05
N LEU A 128 -18.09 3.55 18.90
CA LEU A 128 -16.70 3.79 18.49
C LEU A 128 -16.43 5.29 18.24
N THR A 129 -15.75 5.92 19.19
CA THR A 129 -15.34 7.33 19.14
C THR A 129 -14.02 7.54 18.40
N LEU A 130 -13.23 6.49 18.21
CA LEU A 130 -11.94 6.55 17.55
C LEU A 130 -12.13 6.88 16.06
N LYS A 131 -11.68 8.07 15.64
CA LYS A 131 -11.74 8.53 14.25
C LYS A 131 -10.38 9.06 13.80
N GLY A 132 -9.90 8.64 12.63
CA GLY A 132 -8.61 9.05 12.08
C GLY A 132 -7.70 7.89 11.68
N THR A 133 -6.48 8.24 11.26
CA THR A 133 -5.38 7.32 10.94
C THR A 133 -4.30 7.41 12.01
N TYR A 134 -3.71 6.27 12.34
CA TYR A 134 -2.77 6.14 13.44
C TYR A 134 -1.63 5.23 13.02
N HIS A 135 -0.41 5.63 13.32
CA HIS A 135 0.82 4.91 13.01
C HIS A 135 1.74 4.90 14.23
N PHE A 136 2.41 3.79 14.48
CA PHE A 136 3.40 3.69 15.56
C PHE A 136 4.49 2.66 15.22
N ASP A 137 5.56 2.66 16.03
CA ASP A 137 6.75 1.81 15.86
C ASP A 137 7.31 1.92 14.42
N GLU A 138 7.83 3.11 14.11
CA GLU A 138 8.40 3.45 12.79
C GLU A 138 7.43 3.27 11.60
N GLY A 139 6.12 3.24 11.87
CA GLY A 139 5.10 3.03 10.84
C GLY A 139 4.89 1.56 10.48
N TYR A 140 5.54 0.62 11.17
CA TYR A 140 5.29 -0.81 10.98
C TYR A 140 3.89 -1.23 11.40
N TYR A 141 3.22 -0.45 12.25
CA TYR A 141 1.85 -0.68 12.68
C TYR A 141 0.99 0.51 12.32
N TYR A 142 -0.20 0.24 11.78
CA TYR A 142 -1.12 1.27 11.35
C TYR A 142 -2.56 0.82 11.52
N PHE A 143 -3.40 1.69 12.06
CA PHE A 143 -4.83 1.42 12.16
C PHE A 143 -5.66 2.65 11.85
N ARG A 144 -6.91 2.42 11.48
CA ARG A 144 -7.90 3.46 11.23
C ARG A 144 -9.30 2.91 11.48
N ASN A 145 -10.26 3.82 11.64
CA ASN A 145 -11.64 3.42 11.67
C ASN A 145 -12.20 3.26 10.24
N ILE A 146 -13.10 2.30 10.06
CA ILE A 146 -13.96 2.18 8.88
C ILE A 146 -15.38 2.00 9.42
N ASP A 147 -16.23 3.00 9.20
CA ASP A 147 -17.53 3.10 9.86
C ASP A 147 -17.38 2.97 11.39
N ASN A 148 -17.96 1.92 11.97
CA ASN A 148 -17.86 1.57 13.39
C ASN A 148 -16.88 0.41 13.66
N ARG A 149 -15.95 0.13 12.75
CA ARG A 149 -14.95 -0.95 12.88
C ARG A 149 -13.55 -0.36 12.97
N ILE A 150 -12.60 -1.15 13.43
CA ILE A 150 -11.17 -0.88 13.33
C ILE A 150 -10.57 -1.78 12.26
N LEU A 151 -9.88 -1.15 11.30
CA LEU A 151 -8.93 -1.81 10.41
C LEU A 151 -7.54 -1.63 11.03
N PHE A 152 -6.83 -2.72 11.28
CA PHE A 152 -5.49 -2.69 11.87
C PHE A 152 -4.55 -3.62 11.11
N GLY A 153 -3.45 -3.09 10.61
CA GLY A 153 -2.42 -3.86 9.94
C GLY A 153 -1.02 -3.53 10.42
N GLY A 154 -0.06 -4.33 9.98
CA GLY A 154 1.34 -4.13 10.30
C GLY A 154 2.06 -5.36 10.83
N GLY A 155 3.13 -5.14 11.59
CA GLY A 155 3.88 -6.20 12.27
C GLY A 155 4.83 -6.99 11.39
N ARG A 156 5.02 -6.61 10.12
CA ARG A 156 5.95 -7.31 9.20
C ARG A 156 7.40 -7.32 9.67
N ASN A 157 7.78 -6.40 10.57
CA ASN A 157 9.11 -6.35 11.17
C ASN A 157 9.38 -7.48 12.17
N ILE A 158 8.35 -8.14 12.68
CA ILE A 158 8.47 -9.23 13.66
C ILE A 158 9.19 -10.43 13.04
N ASP A 159 8.87 -10.74 11.79
CA ASP A 159 9.45 -11.86 11.05
C ASP A 159 9.57 -11.47 9.58
N LYS A 160 10.64 -10.72 9.27
CA LYS A 160 10.86 -10.19 7.92
C LYS A 160 11.06 -11.30 6.90
N ASP A 161 11.68 -12.40 7.30
CA ASP A 161 11.99 -13.52 6.42
C ASP A 161 10.70 -14.26 6.05
N ALA A 162 9.82 -14.54 7.01
CA ALA A 162 8.52 -15.17 6.73
C ALA A 162 7.58 -14.26 5.92
N GLU A 163 7.67 -12.94 6.09
CA GLU A 163 6.87 -12.00 5.31
C GLU A 163 7.48 -11.69 3.93
N GLN A 164 8.73 -12.05 3.64
CA GLN A 164 9.32 -11.88 2.31
C GLN A 164 8.88 -13.00 1.35
N THR A 165 7.58 -13.03 1.04
CA THR A 165 6.94 -14.07 0.24
C THR A 165 5.92 -13.52 -0.75
N PHE A 166 5.71 -14.23 -1.86
CA PHE A 166 4.60 -13.99 -2.80
C PHE A 166 3.28 -14.60 -2.32
N ASP A 167 3.31 -15.45 -1.30
CA ASP A 167 2.14 -16.19 -0.84
C ASP A 167 1.26 -15.35 0.07
N PHE A 168 -0.02 -15.28 -0.28
CA PHE A 168 -1.04 -14.81 0.62
C PHE A 168 -1.17 -15.75 1.81
N GLY A 169 -1.55 -15.21 2.95
CA GLY A 169 -1.75 -15.97 4.17
C GLY A 169 -1.66 -15.09 5.40
N GLN A 170 -1.39 -15.73 6.53
CA GLN A 170 -1.17 -15.07 7.80
C GLN A 170 0.01 -15.74 8.51
N THR A 171 0.71 -14.97 9.33
CA THR A 171 1.80 -15.48 10.18
C THR A 171 1.38 -15.37 11.63
N GLU A 172 1.49 -16.46 12.37
CA GLU A 172 0.95 -16.55 13.73
C GLU A 172 1.58 -15.50 14.66
N ALA A 173 2.90 -15.27 14.56
CA ALA A 173 3.59 -14.23 15.33
C ALA A 173 3.01 -12.82 15.08
N VAL A 174 2.71 -12.49 13.82
CA VAL A 174 2.09 -11.21 13.44
C VAL A 174 0.67 -11.12 13.98
N LYS A 175 -0.13 -12.17 13.83
CA LYS A 175 -1.52 -12.21 14.35
C LYS A 175 -1.56 -12.00 15.86
N VAL A 176 -0.77 -12.75 16.61
CA VAL A 176 -0.70 -12.65 18.08
C VAL A 176 -0.33 -11.23 18.49
N LYS A 177 0.63 -10.60 17.81
CA LYS A 177 1.06 -9.24 18.12
C LYS A 177 0.00 -8.19 17.79
N LEU A 178 -0.68 -8.32 16.63
CA LEU A 178 -1.79 -7.42 16.26
C LEU A 178 -2.98 -7.55 17.22
N ILE A 179 -3.36 -8.78 17.60
CA ILE A 179 -4.42 -9.00 18.60
C ILE A 179 -4.03 -8.41 19.96
N HIS A 180 -2.77 -8.61 20.37
CA HIS A 180 -2.27 -8.04 21.61
C HIS A 180 -2.37 -6.51 21.62
N TYR A 181 -1.88 -5.82 20.58
CA TYR A 181 -2.00 -4.36 20.51
C TYR A 181 -3.45 -3.88 20.40
N LEU A 182 -4.30 -4.60 19.65
CA LEU A 182 -5.72 -4.30 19.57
C LEU A 182 -6.36 -4.28 20.97
N ASN A 183 -6.12 -5.33 21.75
CA ASN A 183 -6.77 -5.54 23.05
C ASN A 183 -6.13 -4.74 24.19
N GLU A 184 -4.81 -4.57 24.19
CA GLU A 184 -4.10 -3.94 25.31
C GLU A 184 -3.84 -2.45 25.12
N VAL A 185 -3.83 -1.95 23.87
CA VAL A 185 -3.44 -0.57 23.56
C VAL A 185 -4.55 0.20 22.86
N ILE A 186 -5.12 -0.34 21.78
CA ILE A 186 -6.07 0.39 20.92
C ILE A 186 -7.47 0.39 21.53
N LEU A 187 -7.93 -0.74 22.05
CA LEU A 187 -9.27 -0.95 22.60
C LEU A 187 -9.22 -1.60 24.00
N PRO A 188 -8.46 -1.04 24.96
CA PRO A 188 -8.30 -1.63 26.28
C PRO A 188 -9.63 -1.85 26.98
N GLY A 189 -9.85 -3.07 27.46
CA GLY A 189 -11.07 -3.47 28.17
C GLY A 189 -12.31 -3.62 27.28
N LYS A 190 -12.19 -3.46 25.96
CA LYS A 190 -13.26 -3.77 25.01
C LYS A 190 -13.02 -5.16 24.44
N ASN A 191 -13.88 -6.11 24.77
CA ASN A 191 -13.81 -7.46 24.21
C ASN A 191 -14.38 -7.46 22.78
N VAL A 192 -13.56 -7.08 21.80
CA VAL A 192 -13.97 -6.94 20.40
C VAL A 192 -13.45 -8.11 19.59
N GLU A 193 -14.35 -8.73 18.83
CA GLU A 193 -14.00 -9.84 17.94
C GLU A 193 -13.41 -9.34 16.63
N VAL A 194 -12.53 -10.16 16.03
CA VAL A 194 -12.07 -9.96 14.66
C VAL A 194 -13.10 -10.59 13.72
N ASP A 195 -13.60 -9.81 12.76
CA ASP A 195 -14.56 -10.28 11.76
C ASP A 195 -13.84 -11.05 10.66
N TYR A 196 -12.79 -10.45 10.09
CA TYR A 196 -12.00 -11.10 9.05
C TYR A 196 -10.58 -10.56 8.96
N TRP A 197 -9.75 -11.32 8.25
CA TRP A 197 -8.35 -11.05 7.97
C TRP A 197 -8.10 -11.07 6.47
N TRP A 198 -7.11 -10.32 6.02
CA TRP A 198 -6.53 -10.53 4.70
C TRP A 198 -5.05 -10.18 4.71
N SER A 199 -4.38 -10.56 3.64
CA SER A 199 -3.02 -10.12 3.34
C SER A 199 -2.95 -9.53 1.95
N GLY A 200 -1.90 -8.73 1.73
CA GLY A 200 -1.54 -8.19 0.43
C GLY A 200 -0.04 -8.23 0.25
N ILE A 201 0.39 -8.43 -1.00
CA ILE A 201 1.81 -8.46 -1.35
C ILE A 201 2.21 -7.08 -1.89
N MET A 202 3.21 -6.49 -1.26
CA MET A 202 3.82 -5.21 -1.63
C MET A 202 5.20 -5.46 -2.21
N GLY A 203 5.68 -4.56 -3.09
CA GLY A 203 7.05 -4.55 -3.56
C GLY A 203 7.92 -3.59 -2.76
N PHE A 204 8.99 -4.12 -2.16
CA PHE A 204 9.98 -3.38 -1.39
C PHE A 204 11.36 -3.45 -2.04
N GLY A 205 12.20 -2.46 -1.77
CA GLY A 205 13.63 -2.53 -2.04
C GLY A 205 14.37 -1.58 -1.13
N ASP A 206 15.67 -1.44 -1.34
CA ASP A 206 16.52 -0.66 -0.44
C ASP A 206 16.29 0.85 -0.61
N GLU A 207 15.97 1.27 -1.83
CA GLU A 207 15.61 2.64 -2.16
C GLU A 207 14.11 2.89 -1.94
N LEU A 208 13.79 4.03 -1.29
CA LEU A 208 12.41 4.43 -1.00
C LEU A 208 11.62 4.82 -2.25
N SER A 209 12.30 5.31 -3.28
CA SER A 209 11.65 5.74 -4.52
C SER A 209 11.16 4.55 -5.35
N PRO A 210 10.02 4.69 -6.04
CA PRO A 210 9.58 3.71 -7.01
C PRO A 210 10.59 3.58 -8.15
N ILE A 211 10.57 2.43 -8.81
CA ILE A 211 11.29 2.20 -10.06
C ILE A 211 10.37 2.61 -11.20
N VAL A 212 10.72 3.70 -11.89
CA VAL A 212 10.11 4.11 -13.16
C VAL A 212 11.20 4.17 -14.21
N LYS A 213 11.26 3.17 -15.09
CA LYS A 213 12.30 3.09 -16.13
C LYS A 213 11.91 2.23 -17.31
N GLN A 214 12.67 2.35 -18.38
CA GLN A 214 12.70 1.38 -19.46
C GLN A 214 13.62 0.21 -19.08
N LEU A 215 13.13 -1.02 -19.23
CA LEU A 215 13.86 -2.26 -18.95
C LEU A 215 14.56 -2.78 -20.21
N GLN A 216 13.84 -2.77 -21.32
CA GLN A 216 14.27 -3.22 -22.64
C GLN A 216 13.59 -2.33 -23.70
N PRO A 217 13.99 -2.36 -24.99
CA PRO A 217 13.30 -1.65 -26.06
C PRO A 217 11.76 -1.82 -25.97
N ASN A 218 11.04 -0.71 -25.78
CA ASN A 218 9.57 -0.69 -25.66
C ASN A 218 8.95 -1.41 -24.44
N ILE A 219 9.75 -1.89 -23.48
CA ILE A 219 9.28 -2.48 -22.23
C ILE A 219 9.68 -1.59 -21.06
N TYR A 220 8.69 -1.12 -20.31
CA TYR A 220 8.85 -0.17 -19.21
C TYR A 220 8.30 -0.77 -17.91
N CYS A 221 8.67 -0.21 -16.77
CA CYS A 221 8.08 -0.59 -15.49
C CYS A 221 7.82 0.60 -14.57
N ALA A 222 6.87 0.39 -13.67
CA ALA A 222 6.45 1.27 -12.59
C ALA A 222 6.16 0.40 -11.35
N VAL A 223 7.18 0.18 -10.53
CA VAL A 223 7.16 -0.82 -9.45
C VAL A 223 7.88 -0.33 -8.19
N ARG A 224 7.96 -1.17 -7.14
CA ARG A 224 8.60 -0.85 -5.84
C ARG A 224 7.99 0.37 -5.16
N CYS A 225 6.69 0.34 -4.93
CA CYS A 225 6.03 1.46 -4.24
C CYS A 225 6.26 1.47 -2.72
N ASN A 226 7.06 0.56 -2.15
CA ASN A 226 7.47 0.51 -0.73
C ASN A 226 6.33 0.68 0.28
N GLY A 227 5.16 0.11 -0.01
CA GLY A 227 3.95 0.22 0.84
C GLY A 227 3.19 1.54 0.75
N MET A 228 3.65 2.50 -0.06
CA MET A 228 3.05 3.83 -0.24
C MET A 228 2.27 3.99 -1.56
N GLY A 229 2.02 2.89 -2.28
CA GLY A 229 1.43 2.92 -3.63
C GLY A 229 0.06 3.59 -3.75
N ILE A 230 -0.72 3.68 -2.66
CA ILE A 230 -1.98 4.43 -2.66
C ILE A 230 -1.74 5.95 -2.75
N ALA A 231 -0.71 6.46 -2.07
CA ALA A 231 -0.42 7.89 -2.02
C ALA A 231 0.29 8.38 -3.29
N MET A 232 1.22 7.59 -3.84
CA MET A 232 2.04 8.00 -5.00
C MET A 232 1.60 7.40 -6.33
N GLY A 233 0.66 6.45 -6.34
CA GLY A 233 0.36 5.63 -7.53
C GLY A 233 -0.10 6.41 -8.76
N SER A 234 -0.81 7.52 -8.57
CA SER A 234 -1.23 8.38 -9.69
C SER A 234 -0.04 9.09 -10.35
N LEU A 235 0.88 9.63 -9.54
CA LEU A 235 2.10 10.29 -10.03
C LEU A 235 3.01 9.28 -10.74
N VAL A 236 3.23 8.12 -10.12
CA VAL A 236 4.03 7.03 -10.72
C VAL A 236 3.43 6.55 -12.05
N GLY A 237 2.10 6.52 -12.15
CA GLY A 237 1.40 6.20 -13.39
C GLY A 237 1.57 7.25 -14.49
N GLU A 238 1.64 8.53 -14.12
CA GLU A 238 1.92 9.65 -15.03
C GLU A 238 3.37 9.60 -15.52
N GLU A 239 4.34 9.46 -14.61
CA GLU A 239 5.77 9.40 -14.92
C GLU A 239 6.10 8.27 -15.92
N VAL A 240 5.53 7.07 -15.73
CA VAL A 240 5.77 5.95 -16.67
C VAL A 240 5.06 6.15 -18.01
N ALA A 241 3.93 6.85 -18.03
CA ALA A 241 3.23 7.17 -19.27
C ALA A 241 4.03 8.19 -20.08
N ASP A 242 4.55 9.25 -19.45
CA ASP A 242 5.41 10.24 -20.10
C ASP A 242 6.70 9.61 -20.63
N LEU A 243 7.34 8.75 -19.83
CA LEU A 243 8.52 8.00 -20.26
C LEU A 243 8.22 7.11 -21.49
N LEU A 244 7.05 6.46 -21.52
CA LEU A 244 6.64 5.61 -22.64
C LEU A 244 6.34 6.44 -23.90
N LEU A 245 5.77 7.63 -23.75
CA LEU A 245 5.42 8.54 -24.84
C LEU A 245 6.62 9.33 -25.37
N GLY A 246 7.67 9.47 -24.56
CA GLY A 246 8.86 10.26 -24.88
C GLY A 246 8.65 11.77 -24.66
N ASN A 247 7.82 12.12 -23.67
CA ASN A 247 7.54 13.50 -23.26
C ASN A 247 8.62 14.06 -22.32
#